data_AF-A0A6I3LF56-F1
#
_entry.id   AF-A0A6I3LF56-F1
#
_cell.length_a   1.000
_cell.length_b   1.000
_cell.length_c   1.000
_cell.angle_alpha   90.00
_cell.angle_beta   90.00
_cell.angle_gamma   90.00
#
_symmetry.space_group_name_H-M   'P 1'
#
loop_
_entity.id
_entity.type
_entity.pdbx_description
1 polymer ?
#
loop_
_entity_poly.entity_id
_entity_poly.type
_entity_poly.pdbx_seq_one_letter_code
_entity_poly.pdbx_strand_id
1 'polypeptide(L)'
;DKPSKDGASKDYWSSSLGNVDVHYSSGPANHWFYLVSEGSGSKTINGVNYNSPTYDNSKVTGIGRAKAEKIWYRALTTYFTSTTKYAGARTGTLKAAADLYGANSTEYKTVAAAW
;
A
#
# COMPACT_ATOMS: atom_id res chain seq x y z
N ASP A 1 9.77 1.76 -2.54
CA ASP A 1 9.95 0.85 -1.39
C ASP A 1 9.94 1.62 -0.08
N LYS A 2 10.69 2.73 0.05
CA LYS A 2 10.74 3.52 1.28
C LYS A 2 10.57 5.02 0.95
N PRO A 3 9.35 5.58 1.03
CA PRO A 3 9.07 6.98 0.70
C PRO A 3 10.07 7.98 1.29
N SER A 4 10.44 7.82 2.56
CA SER A 4 11.32 8.73 3.30
C SER A 4 12.76 8.81 2.77
N LYS A 5 13.14 7.99 1.77
CA LYS A 5 14.43 8.13 1.06
C LYS A 5 14.59 9.50 0.37
N ASP A 6 13.49 10.20 0.09
CA ASP A 6 13.50 11.56 -0.44
C ASP A 6 13.77 12.65 0.62
N GLY A 7 13.81 12.28 1.91
CA GLY A 7 14.03 13.19 3.04
C GLY A 7 12.79 13.90 3.57
N ALA A 8 11.61 13.74 2.95
CA ALA A 8 10.40 14.48 3.31
C ALA A 8 9.14 13.60 3.47
N SER A 9 8.94 12.64 2.57
CA SER A 9 7.78 11.77 2.54
C SER A 9 7.70 10.84 3.76
N LYS A 10 6.49 10.49 4.15
CA LYS A 10 6.23 9.66 5.34
C LYS A 10 5.99 8.21 4.94
N ASP A 11 6.68 7.28 5.60
CA ASP A 11 6.58 5.85 5.28
C ASP A 11 5.27 5.22 5.80
N TYR A 12 4.70 5.77 6.87
CA TYR A 12 3.61 5.17 7.63
C TYR A 12 2.53 6.19 7.99
N TRP A 13 1.32 5.68 8.21
CA TRP A 13 0.23 6.49 8.72
C TRP A 13 0.49 6.99 10.15
N SER A 14 0.10 8.23 10.41
CA SER A 14 -0.05 8.78 11.75
C SER A 14 -1.19 9.80 11.75
N SER A 15 -1.71 10.13 12.93
CA SER A 15 -2.75 11.16 13.07
C SER A 15 -2.28 12.57 12.64
N SER A 16 -0.97 12.84 12.63
CA SER A 16 -0.41 14.14 12.25
C SER A 16 -0.31 14.34 10.73
N LEU A 17 -0.49 13.31 9.91
CA LEU A 17 -0.39 13.42 8.45
C LEU A 17 -1.43 14.33 7.82
N GLY A 18 -2.53 14.61 8.50
CA GLY A 18 -3.56 15.54 8.00
C GLY A 18 -3.05 16.97 7.77
N ASN A 19 -1.93 17.33 8.40
CA ASN A 19 -1.31 18.66 8.30
C ASN A 19 -0.03 18.66 7.43
N VAL A 20 0.27 17.55 6.77
CA VAL A 20 1.45 17.40 5.91
C VAL A 20 1.03 17.65 4.47
N ASP A 21 1.88 18.32 3.68
CA ASP A 21 1.64 18.53 2.25
C ASP A 21 1.35 17.19 1.56
N VAL A 22 0.37 17.20 0.65
CA VAL A 22 -0.16 16.00 0.01
C VAL A 22 0.91 15.19 -0.74
N HIS A 23 1.96 15.84 -1.24
CA HIS A 23 3.06 15.17 -1.92
C HIS A 23 3.87 14.31 -0.95
N TYR A 24 4.04 14.75 0.31
CA TYR A 24 4.77 14.00 1.34
C TYR A 24 3.86 13.03 2.11
N SER A 25 2.59 13.38 2.28
CA SER A 25 1.59 12.47 2.84
C SER A 25 1.19 11.39 1.83
N SER A 26 1.57 11.46 0.56
CA SER A 26 1.32 10.35 -0.38
C SER A 26 2.09 9.07 -0.01
N GLY A 27 3.16 9.21 0.77
CA GLY A 27 4.10 8.15 1.11
C GLY A 27 3.48 6.85 1.65
N PRO A 28 2.53 6.85 2.61
CA PRO A 28 1.96 5.61 3.12
C PRO A 28 1.21 4.80 2.05
N ALA A 29 0.52 5.47 1.12
CA ALA A 29 -0.16 4.78 0.02
C ALA A 29 0.84 4.25 -1.03
N ASN A 30 1.90 5.01 -1.32
CA ASN A 30 2.99 4.56 -2.19
C ASN A 30 3.73 3.35 -1.59
N HIS A 31 3.95 3.37 -0.28
CA HIS A 31 4.57 2.29 0.46
C HIS A 31 3.67 1.04 0.46
N TRP A 32 2.39 1.21 0.78
CA TRP A 32 1.39 0.14 0.70
C TRP A 32 1.38 -0.52 -0.69
N PHE A 33 1.39 0.27 -1.77
CA PHE A 33 1.38 -0.28 -3.13
C PHE A 33 2.63 -1.10 -3.42
N TYR A 34 3.80 -0.65 -2.95
CA TYR A 34 5.04 -1.42 -3.05
C TYR A 34 4.94 -2.74 -2.26
N LEU A 35 4.47 -2.70 -1.01
CA LEU A 35 4.34 -3.88 -0.16
C LEU A 35 3.40 -4.93 -0.76
N VAL A 36 2.25 -4.51 -1.28
CA VAL A 36 1.31 -5.43 -1.95
C VAL A 36 1.91 -5.97 -3.24
N SER A 37 2.66 -5.17 -3.99
CA SER A 37 3.27 -5.61 -5.25
C SER A 37 4.44 -6.58 -5.04
N GLU A 38 5.42 -6.17 -4.25
CA GLU A 38 6.73 -6.82 -4.15
C GLU A 38 6.92 -7.57 -2.83
N GLY A 39 6.20 -7.19 -1.77
CA GLY A 39 6.42 -7.67 -0.40
C GLY A 39 7.45 -6.87 0.40
N SER A 40 7.54 -7.12 1.70
CA SER A 40 8.58 -6.55 2.57
C SER A 40 9.90 -7.32 2.49
N GLY A 41 10.96 -6.72 3.03
CA GLY A 41 12.28 -7.33 3.16
C GLY A 41 13.23 -7.06 1.99
N SER A 42 14.51 -7.37 2.23
CA SER A 42 15.60 -7.12 1.29
C SER A 42 15.44 -7.88 -0.03
N LYS A 43 15.55 -7.18 -1.15
CA LYS A 43 15.61 -7.75 -2.50
C LYS A 43 16.33 -6.85 -3.48
N THR A 44 16.87 -7.44 -4.54
CA THR A 44 17.45 -6.71 -5.66
C THR A 44 16.56 -6.87 -6.88
N ILE A 45 16.10 -5.76 -7.47
CA ILE A 45 15.32 -5.75 -8.71
C ILE A 45 16.09 -4.89 -9.71
N ASN A 46 16.48 -5.48 -10.84
CA ASN A 46 17.25 -4.81 -11.90
C ASN A 46 18.51 -4.07 -11.38
N GLY A 47 19.25 -4.71 -10.47
CA GLY A 47 20.47 -4.15 -9.87
C GLY A 47 20.24 -3.10 -8.77
N VAL A 48 18.99 -2.77 -8.43
CA VAL A 48 18.66 -1.83 -7.36
C VAL A 48 18.24 -2.59 -6.10
N ASN A 49 18.82 -2.22 -4.96
CA ASN A 49 18.52 -2.82 -3.66
C ASN A 49 17.34 -2.13 -2.97
N TYR A 50 16.37 -2.93 -2.53
CA TYR A 50 15.17 -2.52 -1.83
C TYR A 50 15.05 -3.30 -0.51
N ASN A 51 14.38 -2.74 0.52
CA ASN A 51 14.15 -3.46 1.79
C ASN A 51 12.73 -3.26 2.38
N SER A 52 12.02 -2.16 2.08
CA SER A 52 10.60 -1.90 2.43
C SER A 52 10.07 -2.61 3.69
N PRO A 53 10.57 -2.30 4.90
CA PRO A 53 10.03 -2.90 6.12
C PRO A 53 8.59 -2.42 6.34
N THR A 54 7.73 -3.27 6.91
CA THR A 54 6.45 -2.82 7.48
C THR A 54 6.71 -2.07 8.78
N TYR A 55 5.70 -1.35 9.28
CA TYR A 55 5.81 -0.55 10.50
C TYR A 55 6.28 -1.35 11.72
N ASP A 56 5.82 -2.61 11.83
CA ASP A 56 6.11 -3.54 12.91
C ASP A 56 7.15 -4.62 12.53
N ASN A 57 7.79 -4.50 11.37
CA ASN A 57 8.70 -5.50 10.78
C ASN A 57 8.07 -6.88 10.50
N SER A 58 6.75 -6.98 10.46
CA SER A 58 6.05 -8.15 9.93
C SER A 58 6.41 -8.45 8.46
N LYS A 59 6.34 -9.73 8.09
CA LYS A 59 6.59 -10.17 6.72
C LYS A 59 5.33 -10.05 5.88
N VAL A 60 5.44 -9.36 4.75
CA VAL A 60 4.41 -9.30 3.69
C VAL A 60 4.98 -9.97 2.45
N THR A 61 4.30 -10.98 1.93
CA THR A 61 4.61 -11.56 0.62
C THR A 61 3.76 -10.88 -0.44
N GLY A 62 4.43 -10.28 -1.43
CA GLY A 62 3.76 -9.56 -2.52
C GLY A 62 2.95 -10.48 -3.41
N ILE A 63 1.87 -9.93 -3.99
CA ILE A 63 0.98 -10.61 -4.94
C ILE A 63 1.28 -10.25 -6.41
N GLY A 64 2.32 -9.44 -6.64
CA GLY A 64 2.74 -8.97 -7.95
C GLY A 64 2.02 -7.70 -8.40
N ARG A 65 2.72 -6.88 -9.18
CA ARG A 65 2.26 -5.57 -9.68
C ARG A 65 0.92 -5.66 -10.42
N ALA A 66 0.74 -6.68 -11.28
CA ALA A 66 -0.47 -6.85 -12.08
C ALA A 66 -1.74 -7.08 -11.24
N LYS A 67 -1.63 -7.64 -10.03
CA LYS A 67 -2.77 -7.76 -9.11
C LYS A 67 -2.94 -6.49 -8.29
N ALA A 68 -1.84 -5.92 -7.79
CA ALA A 68 -1.85 -4.67 -7.03
C ALA A 68 -2.50 -3.52 -7.83
N GLU A 69 -2.16 -3.36 -9.11
CA GLU A 69 -2.74 -2.32 -9.97
C GLU A 69 -4.25 -2.50 -10.17
N LYS A 70 -4.74 -3.74 -10.36
CA LYS A 70 -6.17 -4.03 -10.50
C LYS A 70 -6.94 -3.69 -9.23
N ILE A 71 -6.39 -4.03 -8.07
CA ILE A 71 -6.99 -3.71 -6.76
C ILE A 71 -7.05 -2.20 -6.57
N TRP A 72 -5.93 -1.49 -6.79
CA TRP A 72 -5.90 -0.04 -6.62
C TRP A 72 -6.84 0.67 -7.58
N TYR A 73 -6.84 0.27 -8.86
CA TYR A 73 -7.71 0.87 -9.88
C TYR A 73 -9.19 0.65 -9.56
N ARG A 74 -9.58 -0.56 -9.15
CA ARG A 74 -10.96 -0.84 -8.74
C ARG A 74 -11.34 -0.06 -7.48
N ALA A 75 -10.47 0.00 -6.48
CA ALA A 75 -10.71 0.79 -5.28
C ALA A 75 -10.92 2.27 -5.61
N LEU A 76 -10.05 2.84 -6.45
CA LEU A 76 -10.11 4.22 -6.90
C LEU A 76 -11.40 4.56 -7.65
N THR A 77 -11.81 3.71 -8.59
CA THR A 77 -12.93 4.01 -9.50
C THR A 77 -14.30 3.61 -8.96
N THR A 78 -14.35 2.68 -8.00
CA THR A 78 -15.62 2.11 -7.50
C THR A 78 -15.90 2.50 -6.05
N TYR A 79 -14.88 2.65 -5.21
CA TYR A 79 -15.05 2.78 -3.76
C TYR A 79 -14.55 4.09 -3.17
N PHE A 80 -13.63 4.77 -3.83
CA PHE A 80 -13.14 6.05 -3.36
C PHE A 80 -14.10 7.17 -3.75
N THR A 81 -14.16 8.18 -2.88
CA THR A 81 -14.91 9.42 -3.08
C THR A 81 -13.94 10.59 -2.94
N SER A 82 -14.41 11.81 -3.22
CA SER A 82 -13.62 13.03 -3.02
C SER A 82 -13.16 13.24 -1.57
N THR A 83 -13.80 12.58 -0.59
CA THR A 83 -13.47 12.69 0.84
C THR A 83 -12.70 11.48 1.40
N THR A 84 -12.29 10.53 0.58
CA THR A 84 -11.55 9.35 1.05
C THR A 84 -10.28 9.73 1.82
N LYS A 85 -10.14 9.18 3.02
CA LYS A 85 -8.92 9.22 3.87
C LYS A 85 -8.33 7.80 3.98
N TYR A 86 -7.18 7.64 4.63
CA TYR A 86 -6.48 6.34 4.74
C TYR A 86 -7.35 5.17 5.21
N ALA A 87 -8.17 5.36 6.25
CA ALA A 87 -9.10 4.32 6.71
C ALA A 87 -10.12 3.91 5.63
N GLY A 88 -10.61 4.90 4.86
CA GLY A 88 -11.45 4.68 3.70
C GLY A 88 -10.70 4.00 2.55
N ALA A 89 -9.44 4.38 2.32
CA ALA A 89 -8.58 3.76 1.32
C ALA A 89 -8.36 2.27 1.63
N ARG A 90 -8.02 1.94 2.89
CA ARG A 90 -7.92 0.56 3.39
C ARG A 90 -9.20 -0.23 3.15
N THR A 91 -10.33 0.35 3.54
CA THR A 91 -11.64 -0.29 3.36
C THR A 91 -11.95 -0.53 1.88
N GLY A 92 -11.71 0.46 1.01
CA GLY A 92 -11.95 0.35 -0.44
C GLY A 92 -11.02 -0.66 -1.11
N THR A 93 -9.74 -0.72 -0.74
CA THR A 93 -8.81 -1.73 -1.29
C THR A 93 -9.16 -3.15 -0.84
N LEU A 94 -9.65 -3.33 0.39
CA LEU A 94 -10.12 -4.64 0.88
C LEU A 94 -11.37 -5.08 0.13
N LYS A 95 -12.34 -4.19 -0.10
CA LYS A 95 -13.52 -4.48 -0.93
C LYS A 95 -13.12 -4.82 -2.36
N ALA A 96 -12.21 -4.05 -2.97
CA ALA A 96 -11.70 -4.33 -4.30
C ALA A 96 -11.01 -5.69 -4.41
N ALA A 97 -10.18 -6.06 -3.42
CA ALA A 97 -9.55 -7.37 -3.38
C ALA A 97 -10.58 -8.50 -3.20
N ALA A 98 -11.58 -8.31 -2.34
CA ALA A 98 -12.66 -9.28 -2.14
C ALA A 98 -13.48 -9.50 -3.41
N ASP A 99 -13.79 -8.46 -4.18
CA ASP A 99 -14.53 -8.59 -5.43
C ASP A 99 -13.74 -9.32 -6.52
N LEU A 100 -12.44 -9.02 -6.62
CA LEU A 100 -11.58 -9.55 -7.68
C LEU A 100 -11.13 -10.98 -7.40
N TYR A 101 -10.94 -11.34 -6.13
CA TYR A 101 -10.26 -12.58 -5.74
C TYR A 101 -10.95 -13.34 -4.60
N GLY A 102 -11.93 -12.75 -3.92
CA GLY A 102 -12.64 -13.33 -2.78
C GLY A 102 -12.11 -12.85 -1.42
N ALA A 103 -13.01 -12.70 -0.42
CA ALA A 103 -12.65 -12.18 0.91
C ALA A 103 -11.68 -13.07 1.72
N ASN A 104 -11.53 -14.34 1.34
CA ASN A 104 -10.61 -15.29 1.98
C ASN A 104 -9.31 -15.50 1.19
N SER A 105 -9.13 -14.76 0.08
CA SER A 105 -8.00 -14.93 -0.83
C SER A 105 -6.68 -14.46 -0.25
N THR A 106 -5.58 -14.89 -0.87
CA THR A 106 -4.24 -14.39 -0.54
C THR A 106 -4.14 -12.88 -0.77
N GLU A 107 -4.75 -12.36 -1.83
CA GLU A 107 -4.77 -10.93 -2.17
C GLU A 107 -5.47 -10.10 -1.10
N TYR A 108 -6.64 -10.53 -0.63
CA TYR A 108 -7.33 -9.84 0.46
C TYR A 108 -6.47 -9.78 1.73
N LYS A 109 -5.85 -10.91 2.10
CA LYS A 109 -4.98 -11.01 3.27
C LYS A 109 -3.71 -10.15 3.12
N THR A 110 -3.08 -10.14 1.93
CA THR A 110 -1.91 -9.30 1.65
C THR A 110 -2.26 -7.81 1.69
N VAL A 111 -3.40 -7.41 1.12
CA VAL A 111 -3.90 -6.02 1.21
C VAL A 111 -4.14 -5.61 2.66
N ALA A 112 -4.71 -6.51 3.47
CA ALA A 112 -4.96 -6.27 4.89
C ALA A 112 -3.66 -6.13 5.68
N ALA A 113 -2.65 -6.97 5.40
CA ALA A 113 -1.37 -6.98 6.10
C ALA A 113 -0.44 -5.82 5.71
N ALA A 114 -0.61 -5.23 4.53
CA ALA A 114 0.23 -4.14 4.04
C ALA A 114 -0.20 -2.74 4.55
N TRP A 115 -1.43 -2.60 5.06
CA TRP A 115 -1.97 -1.34 5.61
C TRP A 115 -1.69 -1.22 7.10
#